data_AF-A0A6L8T4T7-F1
#
_entry.id   AF-A0A6L8T4T7-F1
#
_cell.length_a   1.000
_cell.length_b   1.000
_cell.length_c   1.000
_cell.angle_alpha   90.00
_cell.angle_beta   90.00
_cell.angle_gamma   90.00
#
_symmetry.space_group_name_H-M   'P 1'
#
loop_
_entity.id
_entity.type
_entity.pdbx_description
1 polymer ?
#
loop_
_entity_poly.entity_id
_entity_poly.type
_entity_poly.pdbx_seq_one_letter_code
_entity_poly.pdbx_strand_id
1 'polypeptide(L)'
;MKKNSEKVYVKVTSEFDSTGYMQPTSITWSDGRTFPIEQVRDYSPAGTADFRGDCFTVLINGQEKHLFFERIDPRFAGRIGRWFVETA
;
A
#
# COMPACT_ATOMS: atom_id res chain seq x y z
N MET A 1 -16.07 17.11 -10.99
CA MET A 1 -16.28 15.66 -11.22
C MET A 1 -15.19 14.92 -10.46
N LYS A 2 -15.53 14.09 -9.46
CA LYS A 2 -14.53 13.26 -8.77
C LYS A 2 -13.96 12.30 -9.80
N LYS A 3 -12.63 12.30 -9.97
CA LYS A 3 -11.94 11.34 -10.82
C LYS A 3 -12.09 9.99 -10.12
N ASN A 4 -12.82 9.05 -10.71
CA ASN A 4 -12.87 7.68 -10.18
C ASN A 4 -11.50 7.06 -10.46
N SER A 5 -10.58 7.17 -9.50
CA SER A 5 -9.35 6.39 -9.51
C SER A 5 -9.69 4.92 -9.29
N GLU A 6 -9.23 4.07 -10.20
CA GLU A 6 -9.41 2.62 -10.05
C GLU A 6 -8.35 2.07 -9.10
N LYS A 7 -8.78 1.22 -8.15
CA LYS A 7 -7.87 0.53 -7.25
C LYS A 7 -7.24 -0.66 -7.97
N VAL A 8 -5.92 -0.63 -8.10
CA VAL A 8 -5.16 -1.78 -8.61
C VAL A 8 -4.47 -2.47 -7.44
N TYR A 9 -4.98 -3.65 -7.10
CA TYR A 9 -4.43 -4.47 -6.03
C TYR A 9 -3.12 -5.14 -6.46
N VAL A 10 -2.11 -5.03 -5.59
CA VAL A 10 -0.75 -5.51 -5.88
C VAL A 10 -0.27 -6.41 -4.75
N LYS A 11 0.64 -7.34 -5.07
CA LYS A 11 1.37 -8.09 -4.04
C LYS A 11 2.43 -7.16 -3.45
N VAL A 12 2.54 -7.12 -2.12
CA VAL A 12 3.55 -6.35 -1.42
C VAL A 12 4.29 -7.28 -0.46
N THR A 13 5.61 -7.19 -0.47
CA THR A 13 6.44 -7.76 0.59
C THR A 13 6.59 -6.69 1.67
N SER A 14 6.31 -7.04 2.91
CA SER A 14 6.42 -6.12 4.05
C SER A 14 7.18 -6.78 5.18
N GLU A 15 8.06 -6.03 5.82
CA GLU A 15 8.67 -6.40 7.09
C GLU A 15 7.82 -5.87 8.24
N PHE A 16 7.70 -6.68 9.28
CA PHE A 16 7.11 -6.28 10.54
C PHE A 16 8.22 -6.35 11.59
N ASP A 17 8.52 -5.22 12.22
CA ASP A 17 9.51 -5.19 13.27
C ASP A 17 8.92 -5.54 14.64
N SER A 18 9.78 -5.61 15.66
CA SER A 18 9.38 -5.92 17.04
C SER A 18 8.48 -4.86 17.68
N THR A 19 8.36 -3.67 17.11
CA THR A 19 7.45 -2.61 17.58
C THR A 19 6.05 -2.76 16.98
N GLY A 20 5.90 -3.61 15.95
CA GLY A 20 4.68 -3.76 15.18
C GLY A 20 4.57 -2.78 14.03
N TYR A 21 5.64 -2.05 13.70
CA TYR A 21 5.67 -1.19 12.53
C TYR A 21 5.75 -2.05 11.27
N MET A 22 4.81 -1.81 10.34
CA MET A 22 4.72 -2.51 9.06
C MET A 22 5.37 -1.66 7.98
N GLN A 23 6.48 -2.13 7.42
CA GLN A 23 7.23 -1.43 6.37
C GLN A 23 7.16 -2.19 5.05
N PRO A 24 6.58 -1.62 3.98
CA PRO A 24 6.62 -2.24 2.66
C PRO A 24 8.03 -2.14 2.04
N THR A 25 8.53 -3.23 1.47
CA THR A 25 9.90 -3.34 0.92
C THR A 25 9.93 -3.60 -0.59
N SER A 26 8.87 -4.17 -1.18
CA SER A 26 8.74 -4.31 -2.63
C SER A 26 7.29 -4.47 -3.08
N ILE A 27 7.00 -4.05 -4.31
CA ILE A 27 5.72 -4.25 -4.99
C ILE A 27 5.92 -5.24 -6.13
N THR A 28 5.04 -6.22 -6.24
CA THR A 28 4.96 -7.15 -7.39
C THR A 28 3.62 -7.00 -8.09
N TRP A 29 3.67 -6.68 -9.38
CA TRP A 29 2.50 -6.54 -10.23
C TRP A 29 1.96 -7.90 -10.69
N SER A 30 0.74 -7.91 -11.23
CA SER A 30 0.06 -9.12 -11.70
C SER A 30 0.81 -9.83 -12.83
N ASP A 31 1.63 -9.10 -13.58
CA ASP A 31 2.51 -9.65 -14.63
C ASP A 31 3.81 -10.27 -14.08
N GLY A 32 3.99 -10.27 -12.76
CA GLY A 32 5.15 -10.86 -12.08
C GLY A 32 6.36 -9.93 -11.95
N ARG A 33 6.34 -8.71 -12.50
CA ARG A 33 7.43 -7.75 -12.31
C ARG A 33 7.45 -7.22 -10.88
N THR A 34 8.61 -7.33 -10.24
CA THR A 34 8.85 -6.84 -8.87
C THR A 34 9.73 -5.60 -8.91
N PHE A 35 9.30 -4.57 -8.17
CA PHE A 35 10.03 -3.32 -8.00
C PHE A 35 10.36 -3.13 -6.52
N PRO A 36 11.64 -2.93 -6.15
CA PRO A 36 12.00 -2.61 -4.78
C PRO A 36 11.48 -1.23 -4.39
N ILE A 37 11.06 -1.08 -3.13
CA ILE A 37 10.81 0.22 -2.53
C ILE A 37 12.15 0.70 -1.97
N GLU A 38 12.68 1.76 -2.58
CA GLU A 38 13.97 2.34 -2.21
C GLU A 38 13.90 3.02 -0.85
N GLN A 39 12.76 3.68 -0.57
CA GLN A 39 12.53 4.42 0.66
C GLN A 39 11.03 4.58 0.93
N VAL A 40 10.63 4.47 2.19
CA VAL A 40 9.33 4.96 2.67
C VAL A 40 9.56 6.39 3.20
N ARG A 41 8.96 7.38 2.54
CA ARG A 41 9.15 8.81 2.84
C ARG A 41 8.15 9.35 3.85
N ASP A 42 6.92 8.84 3.80
CA ASP A 42 5.86 9.30 4.68
C ASP A 42 4.85 8.18 4.95
N TYR A 43 4.14 8.30 6.06
CA TYR A 43 3.09 7.40 6.49
C TYR A 43 1.92 8.19 7.08
N SER A 44 0.74 8.03 6.49
CA SER A 44 -0.49 8.65 6.95
C SER A 44 -1.48 7.58 7.43
N PRO A 45 -1.65 7.41 8.76
CA PRO A 45 -2.64 6.50 9.30
C PRO A 45 -4.06 7.04 9.07
N ALA A 46 -4.99 6.14 8.76
CA ALA A 46 -6.42 6.45 8.57
C ALA A 46 -6.83 7.27 7.34
N GLY A 47 -5.91 7.47 6.38
CA GLY A 47 -6.21 7.96 5.04
C GLY A 47 -6.83 9.38 5.03
N THR A 48 -7.10 9.90 3.85
CA THR A 48 -7.79 11.19 3.71
C THR A 48 -9.29 11.01 3.93
N ALA A 49 -10.07 12.11 3.95
CA ALA A 49 -11.54 12.05 4.12
C ALA A 49 -12.25 11.06 3.18
N ASP A 50 -11.64 10.74 2.03
CA ASP A 50 -12.17 9.83 1.01
C ASP A 50 -11.66 8.36 1.12
N PHE A 51 -10.67 8.05 1.97
CA PHE A 51 -10.12 6.69 2.13
C PHE A 51 -9.96 6.29 3.60
N ARG A 52 -10.55 5.15 3.99
CA ARG A 52 -10.37 4.55 5.32
C ARG A 52 -9.34 3.43 5.26
N GLY A 53 -8.06 3.79 5.34
CA GLY A 53 -6.95 2.85 5.42
C GLY A 53 -5.62 3.59 5.55
N ASP A 54 -4.50 2.86 5.56
CA ASP A 54 -3.19 3.45 5.74
C ASP A 54 -2.59 3.84 4.37
N CYS A 55 -1.91 4.98 4.29
CA CYS A 55 -1.25 5.46 3.08
C CYS A 55 0.26 5.63 3.31
N PHE A 56 1.05 5.03 2.42
CA PHE A 56 2.51 5.13 2.41
C PHE A 56 2.96 5.91 1.18
N THR A 57 3.78 6.93 1.39
CA THR A 57 4.49 7.59 0.29
C THR A 57 5.83 6.90 0.12
N VAL A 58 6.00 6.21 -1.00
CA VAL A 58 7.16 5.35 -1.27
C VAL A 58 7.93 5.84 -2.50
N LEU A 59 9.24 5.61 -2.51
CA LEU A 59 10.12 5.88 -3.64
C LEU A 59 10.38 4.57 -4.38
N ILE A 60 10.04 4.52 -5.66
CA ILE A 60 10.27 3.38 -6.55
C ILE A 60 10.86 3.90 -7.86
N ASN A 61 12.04 3.43 -8.25
CA ASN A 61 12.79 3.92 -9.41
C ASN A 61 12.94 5.45 -9.40
N GLY A 62 13.29 6.03 -8.25
CA GLY A 62 13.39 7.47 -8.06
C GLY A 62 12.09 8.27 -8.20
N GLN A 63 10.93 7.63 -8.31
CA GLN A 63 9.62 8.29 -8.39
C GLN A 63 8.80 8.06 -7.13
N GLU A 64 8.21 9.13 -6.61
CA GLU A 64 7.23 9.02 -5.51
C GLU A 64 5.94 8.38 -6.00
N LYS A 65 5.42 7.45 -5.20
CA LYS A 65 4.17 6.74 -5.41
C LYS A 65 3.41 6.66 -4.09
N HIS A 66 2.08 6.64 -4.17
CA HIS A 66 1.23 6.33 -3.04
C HIS A 66 0.88 4.85 -3.07
N LEU A 67 1.12 4.18 -1.95
CA LEU A 67 0.80 2.78 -1.73
C LEU A 67 -0.17 2.70 -0.54
N PHE A 68 -1.34 2.13 -0.79
CA PHE A 68 -2.43 2.11 0.19
C PHE A 68 -2.62 0.72 0.77
N PHE A 69 -2.93 0.66 2.05
CA PHE A 69 -3.31 -0.57 2.75
C PHE A 69 -4.72 -0.41 3.34
N GLU A 70 -5.68 -1.15 2.81
CA GLU A 70 -7.03 -1.21 3.38
C GLU A 70 -7.20 -2.45 4.25
N ARG A 71 -7.77 -2.26 5.44
CA ARG A 71 -8.10 -3.37 6.34
C ARG A 71 -9.37 -4.06 5.86
N ILE A 72 -9.38 -5.39 5.89
CA ILE A 72 -10.57 -6.20 5.60
C ILE A 72 -11.29 -6.52 6.91
N ASP A 73 -12.59 -6.84 6.84
CA ASP A 73 -13.40 -7.26 7.98
C ASP A 73 -12.65 -8.35 8.81
N PRO A 74 -12.41 -8.10 10.11
CA PRO A 74 -11.66 -9.00 10.99
C PRO A 74 -12.32 -10.38 11.17
N ARG A 75 -13.55 -10.57 10.71
CA ARG A 75 -14.23 -11.88 10.70
C ARG A 75 -13.58 -12.89 9.74
N PHE A 76 -12.77 -12.43 8.77
CA PHE A 76 -12.01 -13.33 7.90
C PHE A 76 -10.68 -13.70 8.54
N ALA A 77 -10.66 -14.82 9.26
CA ALA A 77 -9.46 -15.34 9.92
C ALA A 77 -8.29 -15.47 8.92
N GLY A 78 -7.22 -14.71 9.16
CA GLY A 78 -5.98 -14.73 8.38
C GLY A 78 -5.84 -13.68 7.27
N ARG A 79 -6.86 -12.86 6.97
CA ARG A 79 -6.76 -11.78 5.97
C ARG A 79 -6.89 -10.41 6.63
N ILE A 80 -5.74 -9.83 7.01
CA ILE A 80 -5.67 -8.55 7.72
C ILE A 80 -6.02 -7.33 6.85
N GLY A 81 -5.76 -7.41 5.54
CA GLY A 81 -5.91 -6.28 4.63
C GLY A 81 -5.37 -6.56 3.25
N ARG A 82 -5.50 -5.57 2.35
CA ARG A 82 -5.00 -5.62 0.98
C ARG A 82 -4.26 -4.34 0.63
N TRP A 83 -3.20 -4.52 -0.13
CA TRP A 83 -2.42 -3.43 -0.71
C TRP A 83 -2.96 -3.07 -2.08
N PHE A 84 -3.04 -1.78 -2.38
CA PHE A 84 -3.37 -1.28 -3.71
C PHE A 84 -2.68 0.04 -4.02
N VAL A 85 -2.59 0.34 -5.31
CA VAL A 85 -2.25 1.67 -5.84
C VAL A 85 -3.45 2.21 -6.60
N GLU A 86 -3.50 3.53 -6.78
CA GLU A 86 -4.53 4.16 -7.60
C GLU A 86 -3.99 4.47 -8.99
N THR A 87 -4.74 4.09 -10.04
CA THR A 87 -4.47 4.57 -11.39
C THR A 87 -5.18 5.90 -11.60
N ALA A 88 -4.41 6.92 -11.96
CA ALA A 88 -4.92 8.22 -12.38
C ALA A 88 -5.46 8.17 -13.81
#